data_AF-A0A6L8TX84-F1
#
_entry.id   AF-A0A6L8TX84-F1
#
_cell.length_a   1.000
_cell.length_b   1.000
_cell.length_c   1.000
_cell.angle_alpha   90.00
_cell.angle_beta   90.00
_cell.angle_gamma   90.00
#
_symmetry.space_group_name_H-M   'P 1'
#
loop_
_entity.id
_entity.type
_entity.pdbx_description
1 polymer ?
#
loop_
_entity_poly.entity_id
_entity_poly.type
_entity_poly.pdbx_seq_one_letter_code
_entity_poly.pdbx_strand_id
1 'polypeptide(L)'
;MMEKDNIYKSRRDFVRKAGKVLVAVPVLALPVVLSTKITTAGTVWQIDPYKCNTCGQCKTHCVLTPSAVKCMHNYQMCGYCDLCGGYLRQGARTISTGAENQMCPTGAITRKFVEEPYFEYTVDKDLCDGCGKCVKGCKDFGNGSLYLQIDQNLCVNCNECAIARSCPSGAISRISDKVQYIPKEKI
;
A
#
# COMPACT_ATOMS: atom_id res chain seq x y z
N MET A 1 -60.49 -17.66 42.70
CA MET A 1 -59.34 -17.57 43.63
C MET A 1 -58.20 -16.91 42.88
N MET A 2 -57.81 -15.70 43.26
CA MET A 2 -56.66 -14.99 42.67
C MET A 2 -55.46 -15.23 43.57
N GLU A 3 -54.51 -16.02 43.07
CA GLU A 3 -53.25 -16.31 43.77
C GLU A 3 -52.45 -15.01 43.86
N LYS A 4 -52.25 -14.50 45.08
CA LYS A 4 -51.47 -13.28 45.31
C LYS A 4 -49.99 -13.61 45.13
N ASP A 5 -49.43 -13.19 43.99
CA ASP A 5 -48.01 -13.36 43.71
C ASP A 5 -47.14 -12.71 44.80
N ASN A 6 -46.20 -13.51 45.32
CA ASN A 6 -45.31 -13.12 46.40
C ASN A 6 -44.33 -12.02 45.92
N ILE A 7 -44.31 -10.87 46.61
CA ILE A 7 -43.43 -9.73 46.32
C ILE A 7 -41.94 -10.12 46.26
N TYR A 8 -41.52 -11.15 47.00
CA TYR A 8 -40.13 -11.65 46.94
C TYR A 8 -39.80 -12.38 45.62
N LYS A 9 -40.79 -12.98 44.95
CA LYS A 9 -40.62 -13.60 43.62
C LYS A 9 -40.36 -12.54 42.55
N SER A 10 -41.10 -11.42 42.57
CA SER A 10 -40.95 -10.37 41.55
C SER A 10 -39.61 -9.61 41.65
N ARG A 11 -39.12 -9.35 42.87
CA ARG A 11 -37.81 -8.74 43.11
C ARG A 11 -36.66 -9.62 42.63
N ARG A 12 -36.73 -10.93 42.90
CA ARG A 12 -35.69 -11.89 42.49
C ARG A 12 -35.63 -12.04 40.96
N ASP A 13 -36.79 -12.09 40.31
CA ASP A 13 -36.86 -12.15 38.85
C ASP A 13 -36.40 -10.85 38.18
N PHE A 14 -36.66 -9.70 38.79
CA PHE A 14 -36.10 -8.41 38.34
C PHE A 14 -34.58 -8.42 38.39
N VAL A 15 -33.97 -8.78 39.53
CA VAL A 15 -32.49 -8.85 39.67
C VAL A 15 -31.89 -9.86 38.69
N ARG A 16 -32.55 -11.00 38.50
CA ARG A 16 -32.09 -12.05 37.56
C ARG A 16 -32.18 -11.61 36.10
N LYS A 17 -33.23 -10.88 35.70
CA LYS A 17 -33.33 -10.29 34.35
C LYS A 17 -32.32 -9.17 34.17
N ALA A 18 -32.18 -8.27 35.14
CA ALA A 18 -31.22 -7.17 35.09
C ALA A 18 -29.79 -7.70 34.95
N GLY A 19 -29.40 -8.69 35.75
CA GLY A 19 -28.08 -9.34 35.67
C GLY A 19 -27.83 -10.00 34.31
N LYS A 20 -28.83 -10.67 33.72
CA LYS A 20 -28.70 -11.27 32.38
C LYS A 20 -28.48 -10.21 31.30
N VAL A 21 -29.19 -9.09 31.35
CA VAL A 21 -29.01 -7.97 30.40
C VAL A 21 -27.63 -7.34 30.58
N LEU A 22 -27.20 -7.12 31.83
CA LEU A 22 -25.88 -6.56 32.16
C LEU A 22 -24.72 -7.40 31.63
N VAL A 23 -24.88 -8.72 31.54
CA VAL A 23 -23.87 -9.62 30.97
C VAL A 23 -24.01 -9.75 29.45
N ALA A 24 -25.23 -9.88 28.92
CA ALA A 24 -25.44 -10.13 27.49
C ALA A 24 -25.13 -8.90 26.61
N VAL A 25 -25.44 -7.69 27.08
CA VAL A 25 -25.25 -6.47 26.30
C VAL A 25 -23.76 -6.19 26.00
N PRO A 26 -22.82 -6.21 26.97
CA PRO A 26 -21.40 -6.04 26.67
C PRO A 26 -20.84 -7.14 25.77
N VAL A 27 -21.26 -8.40 25.98
CA VAL A 27 -20.78 -9.55 25.21
C VAL A 27 -21.16 -9.43 23.72
N LEU A 28 -22.34 -8.89 23.43
CA LEU A 28 -22.79 -8.65 22.05
C LEU A 28 -22.28 -7.33 21.46
N ALA A 29 -22.14 -6.28 22.27
CA ALA A 29 -21.74 -4.95 21.80
C ALA A 29 -20.23 -4.83 21.55
N LEU A 30 -19.37 -5.44 22.39
CA LEU A 30 -17.92 -5.33 22.25
C LEU A 30 -17.39 -5.78 20.87
N PRO A 31 -17.78 -6.96 20.35
CA PRO A 31 -17.30 -7.42 19.04
C PRO A 31 -17.69 -6.49 17.90
N VAL A 32 -18.89 -5.90 17.96
CA VAL A 32 -19.39 -4.95 16.96
C VAL A 32 -18.58 -3.66 16.99
N VAL A 33 -18.33 -3.11 18.17
CA VAL A 33 -17.50 -1.90 18.34
C VAL A 33 -16.05 -2.15 17.91
N LEU A 34 -15.47 -3.30 18.29
CA LEU A 34 -14.09 -3.68 17.92
C LEU A 34 -13.91 -4.03 16.44
N SER A 35 -15.00 -4.35 15.74
CA SER A 35 -14.95 -4.58 14.28
C SER A 35 -14.82 -3.29 13.47
N THR A 36 -15.08 -2.13 14.09
CA THR A 36 -14.83 -0.84 13.43
C THR A 36 -13.33 -0.56 13.43
N LYS A 37 -12.77 -0.29 12.24
CA LYS A 37 -11.36 0.07 12.10
C LYS A 37 -11.12 1.40 12.82
N ILE A 38 -10.40 1.36 13.95
CA ILE A 38 -9.83 2.56 14.56
C ILE A 38 -8.62 2.95 13.71
N THR A 39 -8.86 3.58 12.56
CA THR A 39 -7.78 4.29 11.87
C THR A 39 -7.45 5.51 12.70
N THR A 40 -6.18 5.77 12.96
CA THR A 40 -5.73 7.08 13.47
C THR A 40 -6.20 8.14 12.48
N ALA A 41 -7.33 8.77 12.78
CA ALA A 41 -7.97 9.73 11.88
C ALA A 41 -6.95 10.82 11.55
N GLY A 42 -6.62 10.99 10.27
CA GLY A 42 -5.73 12.03 9.79
C GLY A 42 -4.37 11.59 9.27
N THR A 43 -3.92 10.32 9.41
CA THR A 43 -2.59 9.91 8.88
C THR A 43 -2.52 8.54 8.22
N VAL A 44 -1.62 8.47 7.23
CA VAL A 44 -1.35 7.30 6.37
C VAL A 44 0.15 7.11 6.22
N TRP A 45 0.58 5.88 5.96
CA TRP A 45 1.98 5.60 5.62
C TRP A 45 2.27 5.98 4.18
N GLN A 46 3.39 6.68 3.95
CA GLN A 46 3.84 6.98 2.60
C GLN A 46 5.37 6.90 2.48
N ILE A 47 5.85 6.70 1.25
CA ILE A 47 7.27 6.69 0.88
C ILE A 47 7.65 8.08 0.38
N ASP A 48 8.70 8.67 0.97
CA ASP A 48 9.44 9.81 0.43
C ASP A 48 10.34 9.32 -0.74
N PRO A 49 10.04 9.68 -1.99
CA PRO A 49 10.78 9.21 -3.15
C PRO A 49 12.21 9.76 -3.21
N TYR A 50 12.51 10.87 -2.53
CA TYR A 50 13.84 11.48 -2.50
C TYR A 50 14.77 10.78 -1.50
N LYS A 51 14.22 10.21 -0.42
CA LYS A 51 14.97 9.39 0.54
C LYS A 51 15.06 7.92 0.14
N CYS A 52 14.18 7.44 -0.73
CA CYS A 52 14.16 6.03 -1.12
C CYS A 52 15.47 5.63 -1.85
N ASN A 53 16.13 4.58 -1.32
CA ASN A 53 17.35 4.01 -1.90
C ASN A 53 17.11 2.71 -2.70
N THR A 54 15.85 2.36 -2.98
CA THR A 54 15.46 1.18 -3.78
C THR A 54 15.99 -0.16 -3.23
N CYS A 55 16.04 -0.32 -1.91
CA CYS A 55 16.54 -1.54 -1.25
C CYS A 55 15.74 -2.83 -1.49
N GLY A 56 14.52 -2.75 -2.04
CA GLY A 56 13.67 -3.91 -2.33
C GLY A 56 12.87 -4.47 -1.16
N GLN A 57 13.07 -3.98 0.07
CA GLN A 57 12.38 -4.49 1.27
C GLN A 57 10.85 -4.25 1.27
N CYS A 58 10.37 -3.30 0.45
CA CYS A 58 8.96 -3.00 0.27
C CYS A 58 8.13 -4.21 -0.21
N LYS A 59 8.74 -5.07 -1.04
CA LYS A 59 8.10 -6.29 -1.53
C LYS A 59 7.94 -7.34 -0.43
N THR A 60 8.95 -7.49 0.43
CA THR A 60 9.07 -8.63 1.35
C THR A 60 8.50 -8.37 2.74
N HIS A 61 8.48 -7.11 3.19
CA HIS A 61 8.07 -6.74 4.55
C HIS A 61 6.62 -6.24 4.64
N CYS A 62 5.92 -6.09 3.52
CA CYS A 62 4.50 -5.76 3.57
C CYS A 62 3.73 -6.96 4.17
N VAL A 63 2.77 -6.68 5.05
CA VAL A 63 1.87 -7.72 5.57
C VAL A 63 0.89 -8.24 4.49
N LEU A 64 0.77 -7.51 3.38
CA LEU A 64 -0.02 -7.89 2.22
C LEU A 64 0.87 -8.55 1.17
N THR A 65 0.34 -9.57 0.51
CA THR A 65 0.97 -10.23 -0.64
C THR A 65 -0.05 -10.29 -1.77
N PRO A 66 0.17 -9.59 -2.90
CA PRO A 66 1.30 -8.70 -3.19
C PRO A 66 1.31 -7.44 -2.30
N SER A 67 2.48 -6.79 -2.22
CA SER A 67 2.69 -5.59 -1.40
C SER A 67 1.73 -4.46 -1.79
N ALA A 68 1.32 -3.65 -0.80
CA ALA A 68 0.62 -2.39 -1.05
C ALA A 68 1.52 -1.32 -1.69
N VAL A 69 2.84 -1.52 -1.71
CA VAL A 69 3.76 -0.62 -2.40
C VAL A 69 3.71 -0.90 -3.91
N LYS A 70 3.54 0.16 -4.70
CA LYS A 70 3.48 0.11 -6.16
C LYS A 70 4.48 1.07 -6.78
N CYS A 71 4.93 0.74 -7.99
CA CYS A 71 5.65 1.68 -8.82
C CYS A 71 4.65 2.69 -9.40
N MET A 72 4.94 3.98 -9.23
CA MET A 72 4.24 5.09 -9.86
C MET A 72 5.10 5.68 -10.97
N HIS A 73 4.44 6.25 -11.97
CA HIS A 73 5.08 6.87 -13.11
C HIS A 73 4.67 8.34 -13.18
N ASN A 74 5.63 9.26 -13.06
CA ASN A 74 5.39 10.66 -13.39
C ASN A 74 5.68 10.90 -14.87
N TYR A 75 4.60 10.92 -15.66
CA TYR A 75 4.64 11.16 -17.11
C TYR A 75 5.20 12.54 -17.49
N GLN A 76 5.03 13.57 -16.66
CA GLN A 76 5.58 14.92 -16.90
C GLN A 76 7.10 14.97 -16.71
N MET A 77 7.62 14.06 -15.88
CA MET A 77 9.05 13.89 -15.69
C MET A 77 9.67 13.00 -16.76
N CYS A 78 8.95 11.99 -17.24
CA CYS A 78 9.48 10.94 -18.11
C CYS A 78 10.11 11.47 -19.40
N GLY A 79 11.23 10.87 -19.79
CA GLY A 79 11.94 11.20 -21.03
C GLY A 79 11.50 10.34 -22.23
N TYR A 80 10.57 9.40 -22.03
CA TYR A 80 10.06 8.49 -23.07
C TYR A 80 11.16 7.78 -23.85
N CYS A 81 12.24 7.37 -23.18
CA CYS A 81 13.45 6.87 -23.83
C CYS A 81 13.20 5.56 -24.59
N ASP A 82 13.76 5.42 -25.80
CA ASP A 82 13.85 4.13 -26.48
C ASP A 82 14.60 3.08 -25.63
N LEU A 83 15.82 3.44 -25.20
CA LEU A 83 16.63 2.68 -24.24
C LEU A 83 16.29 3.12 -22.80
N CYS A 84 15.19 2.61 -22.25
CA CYS A 84 14.80 2.93 -20.87
C CYS A 84 15.44 1.99 -19.85
N GLY A 85 16.33 2.52 -19.00
CA GLY A 85 16.96 1.76 -17.92
C GLY A 85 15.99 1.24 -16.85
N GLY A 86 14.77 1.79 -16.76
CA GLY A 86 13.72 1.27 -15.88
C GLY A 86 12.93 0.10 -16.48
N TYR A 87 12.99 -0.08 -17.79
CA TYR A 87 12.26 -1.14 -18.50
C TYR A 87 13.18 -2.29 -18.93
N LEU A 88 14.37 -1.98 -19.45
CA LEU A 88 15.32 -2.97 -19.96
C LEU A 88 16.32 -3.38 -18.89
N ARG A 89 16.58 -4.68 -18.72
CA ARG A 89 17.63 -5.16 -17.83
C ARG A 89 19.02 -4.82 -18.36
N GLN A 90 19.99 -4.71 -17.45
CA GLN A 90 21.38 -4.57 -17.82
C GLN A 90 21.84 -5.74 -18.71
N GLY A 91 22.55 -5.41 -19.78
CA GLY A 91 23.06 -6.39 -20.75
C GLY A 91 21.99 -6.97 -21.70
N ALA A 92 20.82 -6.35 -21.83
CA ALA A 92 19.90 -6.67 -22.93
C ALA A 92 20.61 -6.45 -24.28
N ARG A 93 20.61 -7.49 -25.13
CA ARG A 93 21.30 -7.45 -26.44
C ARG A 93 20.45 -6.77 -27.51
N THR A 94 19.14 -6.77 -27.32
CA THR A 94 18.16 -6.17 -28.23
C THR A 94 17.18 -5.32 -27.43
N ILE A 95 16.76 -4.20 -28.01
CA ILE A 95 15.72 -3.35 -27.44
C ILE A 95 14.37 -3.89 -27.95
N SER A 96 13.75 -4.76 -27.15
CA SER A 96 12.49 -5.40 -27.51
C SER A 96 11.57 -5.57 -26.30
N THR A 97 10.35 -6.06 -26.52
CA THR A 97 9.39 -6.38 -25.47
C THR A 97 9.51 -7.81 -24.94
N GLY A 98 10.49 -8.59 -25.41
CA GLY A 98 10.77 -9.95 -24.92
C GLY A 98 11.03 -9.96 -23.42
N ALA A 99 10.46 -10.96 -22.72
CA ALA A 99 10.54 -11.07 -21.26
C ALA A 99 12.00 -11.15 -20.76
N GLU A 100 12.88 -11.77 -21.56
CA GLU A 100 14.30 -11.86 -21.31
C GLU A 100 15.04 -10.53 -21.39
N ASN A 101 14.41 -9.46 -21.88
CA ASN A 101 14.97 -8.11 -21.89
C ASN A 101 14.37 -7.22 -20.80
N GLN A 102 13.23 -7.60 -20.23
CA GLN A 102 12.53 -6.77 -19.24
C GLN A 102 13.21 -6.81 -17.86
N MET A 103 13.24 -5.65 -17.19
CA MET A 103 13.73 -5.49 -15.83
C MET A 103 12.67 -5.86 -14.78
N CYS A 104 11.38 -5.69 -15.10
CA CYS A 104 10.28 -5.99 -14.20
C CYS A 104 10.04 -7.51 -14.14
N PRO A 105 10.24 -8.18 -12.98
CA PRO A 105 10.08 -9.63 -12.89
C PRO A 105 8.65 -10.12 -13.10
N THR A 106 7.65 -9.26 -12.86
CA THR A 106 6.23 -9.58 -13.00
C THR A 106 5.64 -9.10 -14.33
N GLY A 107 6.45 -8.51 -15.22
CA GLY A 107 5.96 -7.94 -16.47
C GLY A 107 4.99 -6.76 -16.29
N ALA A 108 5.04 -6.08 -15.13
CA ALA A 108 4.11 -5.01 -14.78
C ALA A 108 4.33 -3.69 -15.54
N ILE A 109 5.30 -3.61 -16.45
CA ILE A 109 5.53 -2.42 -17.26
C ILE A 109 5.34 -2.80 -18.71
N THR A 110 4.53 -2.03 -19.43
CA THR A 110 4.39 -2.14 -20.88
C THR A 110 5.17 -1.03 -21.58
N ARG A 111 5.65 -1.32 -22.78
CA ARG A 111 6.38 -0.37 -23.63
C ARG A 111 5.62 -0.23 -24.96
N LYS A 112 5.22 0.98 -25.30
CA LYS A 112 4.45 1.29 -26.50
C LYS A 112 5.19 2.31 -27.35
N PHE A 113 5.32 2.04 -28.66
CA PHE A 113 5.86 3.01 -29.61
C PHE A 113 4.91 4.20 -29.75
N VAL A 114 5.45 5.41 -29.72
CA VAL A 114 4.70 6.65 -29.95
C VAL A 114 5.14 7.25 -31.29
N GLU A 115 6.40 7.67 -31.36
CA GLU A 115 7.08 8.17 -32.56
C GLU A 115 8.59 7.97 -32.38
N GLU A 116 9.43 8.18 -33.39
CA GLU A 116 10.88 8.07 -33.21
C GLU A 116 11.44 9.34 -32.52
N PRO A 117 12.26 9.26 -31.44
CA PRO A 117 12.78 8.08 -30.73
C PRO A 117 12.02 7.74 -29.43
N TYR A 118 10.75 8.09 -29.33
CA TYR A 118 9.95 8.07 -28.11
C TYR A 118 9.08 6.82 -27.93
N PHE A 119 9.18 6.25 -26.72
CA PHE A 119 8.35 5.13 -26.26
C PHE A 119 7.70 5.47 -24.94
N GLU A 120 6.40 5.19 -24.85
CA GLU A 120 5.62 5.33 -23.62
C GLU A 120 5.72 4.07 -22.79
N TYR A 121 5.81 4.28 -21.47
CA TYR A 121 5.84 3.22 -20.47
C TYR A 121 4.63 3.34 -19.55
N THR A 122 3.86 2.27 -19.42
CA THR A 122 2.71 2.23 -18.50
C THR A 122 2.94 1.17 -17.45
N VAL A 123 2.58 1.47 -16.20
CA VAL A 123 2.70 0.52 -15.08
C VAL A 123 1.33 -0.09 -14.79
N ASP A 124 1.22 -1.41 -14.88
CA ASP A 124 0.11 -2.19 -14.37
C ASP A 124 0.29 -2.40 -12.86
N LYS A 125 -0.60 -1.78 -12.07
CA LYS A 125 -0.53 -1.85 -10.60
C LYS A 125 -0.94 -3.21 -10.05
N ASP A 126 -1.73 -3.99 -10.78
CA ASP A 126 -2.21 -5.29 -10.32
C ASP A 126 -1.09 -6.33 -10.42
N LEU A 127 -0.24 -6.22 -11.44
CA LEU A 127 0.96 -7.03 -11.60
C LEU A 127 2.15 -6.54 -10.76
N CYS A 128 2.18 -5.27 -10.37
CA CYS A 128 3.30 -4.69 -9.63
C CYS A 128 3.38 -5.22 -8.20
N ASP A 129 4.53 -5.76 -7.81
CA ASP A 129 4.78 -6.32 -6.47
C ASP A 129 5.58 -5.40 -5.53
N GLY A 130 5.91 -4.18 -5.98
CA GLY A 130 6.66 -3.20 -5.21
C GLY A 130 8.16 -3.49 -5.06
N CYS A 131 8.77 -4.34 -5.91
CA CYS A 131 10.21 -4.66 -5.81
C CYS A 131 11.17 -3.50 -6.08
N GLY A 132 10.74 -2.47 -6.82
CA GLY A 132 11.53 -1.27 -7.07
C GLY A 132 12.71 -1.42 -8.07
N LYS A 133 12.84 -2.55 -8.77
CA LYS A 133 13.91 -2.74 -9.77
C LYS A 133 13.85 -1.70 -10.89
N CYS A 134 12.66 -1.50 -11.47
CA CYS A 134 12.42 -0.47 -12.49
C CYS A 134 12.70 0.95 -11.99
N VAL A 135 12.35 1.24 -10.73
CA VAL A 135 12.63 2.53 -10.08
C VAL A 135 14.13 2.75 -9.98
N LYS A 136 14.89 1.72 -9.56
CA LYS A 136 16.36 1.79 -9.49
C LYS A 136 16.96 2.07 -10.86
N GLY A 137 16.57 1.31 -11.88
CA GLY A 137 17.08 1.49 -13.23
C GLY A 137 16.74 2.86 -13.84
N CYS A 138 15.53 3.36 -13.62
CA CYS A 138 15.11 4.69 -14.05
C CYS A 138 15.88 5.82 -13.33
N LYS A 139 16.20 5.62 -12.04
CA LYS A 139 17.00 6.56 -11.24
C LYS A 139 18.47 6.58 -11.65
N ASP A 140 19.05 5.40 -11.88
CA ASP A 140 20.49 5.27 -12.12
C ASP A 140 20.87 5.63 -13.58
N PHE A 141 19.97 5.43 -14.56
CA PHE A 141 20.25 5.63 -15.99
C PHE A 141 19.25 6.53 -16.71
N GLY A 142 18.32 7.14 -16.00
CA GLY A 142 17.31 8.03 -16.57
C GLY A 142 17.10 9.26 -15.70
N ASN A 143 15.91 9.85 -15.76
CA ASN A 143 15.53 10.99 -14.94
C ASN A 143 14.82 10.61 -13.64
N GLY A 144 14.64 9.31 -13.37
CA GLY A 144 13.98 8.81 -12.17
C GLY A 144 12.49 9.14 -12.08
N SER A 145 11.79 9.22 -13.22
CA SER A 145 10.32 9.40 -13.32
C SER A 145 9.50 8.23 -12.78
N LEU A 146 10.11 7.05 -12.63
CA LEU A 146 9.55 5.91 -11.89
C LEU A 146 9.97 5.99 -10.43
N TYR A 147 9.03 5.83 -9.50
CA TYR A 147 9.27 5.86 -8.05
C TYR A 147 8.27 4.99 -7.29
N LEU A 148 8.59 4.59 -6.06
CA LEU A 148 7.69 3.78 -5.23
C LEU A 148 6.78 4.67 -4.40
N GLN A 149 5.51 4.28 -4.29
CA GLN A 149 4.53 4.83 -3.35
C GLN A 149 3.73 3.69 -2.71
N ILE A 150 3.22 3.89 -1.50
CA ILE A 150 2.23 3.03 -0.87
C ILE A 150 0.87 3.38 -1.47
N ASP A 151 0.22 2.42 -2.12
CA ASP A 151 -1.14 2.56 -2.62
C ASP A 151 -2.12 2.53 -1.43
N GLN A 152 -2.77 3.65 -1.19
CA GLN A 152 -3.65 3.83 -0.03
C GLN A 152 -4.94 3.01 -0.13
N ASN A 153 -5.35 2.61 -1.34
CA ASN A 153 -6.52 1.74 -1.51
C ASN A 153 -6.22 0.31 -1.07
N LEU A 154 -4.95 -0.11 -1.15
CA LEU A 154 -4.50 -1.44 -0.73
C LEU A 154 -4.02 -1.44 0.72
N CYS A 155 -3.36 -0.37 1.17
CA CYS A 155 -2.76 -0.31 2.49
C CYS A 155 -3.80 -0.47 3.61
N VAL A 156 -3.59 -1.45 4.48
CA VAL A 156 -4.42 -1.64 5.68
C VAL A 156 -4.07 -0.70 6.84
N ASN A 157 -3.19 0.28 6.60
CA ASN A 157 -2.71 1.29 7.55
C ASN A 157 -2.30 0.70 8.91
N CYS A 158 -1.41 -0.30 8.90
CA CYS A 158 -0.90 -0.94 10.12
C CYS A 158 -0.46 0.11 11.15
N ASN A 159 -0.73 -0.12 12.44
CA ASN A 159 -0.28 0.80 13.49
C ASN A 159 1.24 1.03 13.44
N GLU A 160 1.98 -0.05 13.24
CA GLU A 160 3.42 -0.04 12.98
C GLU A 160 3.71 -0.73 11.64
N CYS A 161 4.15 0.06 10.64
CA CYS A 161 4.46 -0.49 9.33
C CYS A 161 5.77 -1.31 9.38
N ALA A 162 5.68 -2.61 9.10
CA ALA A 162 6.85 -3.48 9.02
C ALA A 162 7.85 -3.04 7.94
N ILE A 163 7.37 -2.46 6.83
CA ILE A 163 8.24 -1.87 5.81
C ILE A 163 9.00 -0.66 6.39
N ALA A 164 8.33 0.19 7.17
CA ALA A 164 8.95 1.38 7.77
C ALA A 164 10.07 0.99 8.74
N ARG A 165 9.83 -0.01 9.60
CA ARG A 165 10.85 -0.55 10.52
C ARG A 165 12.07 -1.11 9.80
N SER A 166 11.87 -1.79 8.68
CA SER A 166 12.96 -2.41 7.91
C SER A 166 13.56 -1.49 6.83
N CYS A 167 13.11 -0.24 6.71
CA CYS A 167 13.57 0.68 5.67
C CYS A 167 14.95 1.26 6.02
N PRO A 168 16.04 0.88 5.33
CA PRO A 168 17.39 1.32 5.69
C PRO A 168 17.63 2.81 5.42
N SER A 169 16.83 3.44 4.55
CA SER A 169 16.97 4.86 4.23
C SER A 169 16.01 5.77 4.99
N GLY A 170 15.18 5.22 5.90
CA GLY A 170 14.20 6.00 6.65
C GLY A 170 13.20 6.74 5.75
N ALA A 171 12.91 6.19 4.56
CA ALA A 171 12.07 6.86 3.57
C ALA A 171 10.56 6.75 3.86
N ILE A 172 10.15 5.96 4.85
CA ILE A 172 8.73 5.70 5.12
C ILE A 172 8.34 6.41 6.41
N SER A 173 7.32 7.26 6.32
CA SER A 173 6.80 8.01 7.45
C SER A 173 5.28 8.11 7.40
N ARG A 174 4.69 8.56 8.52
CA ARG A 174 3.29 8.97 8.53
C ARG A 174 3.18 10.37 7.95
N ILE A 175 2.23 10.55 7.04
CA ILE A 175 1.85 11.85 6.50
C ILE A 175 0.35 12.07 6.69
N SER A 176 -0.13 13.29 6.48
CA SER A 176 -1.56 13.57 6.52
C SER A 176 -2.29 12.78 5.42
N ASP A 177 -3.44 12.21 5.75
CA ASP A 177 -4.35 11.56 4.80
C ASP A 177 -4.88 12.51 3.70
N LYS A 178 -4.79 13.82 3.92
CA LYS A 178 -5.07 14.85 2.90
C LYS A 178 -4.03 14.87 1.77
N VAL A 179 -2.85 14.33 2.01
CA VAL A 179 -1.77 14.20 1.01
C VAL A 179 -1.64 12.72 0.68
N GLN A 180 -2.28 12.30 -0.42
CA GLN A 180 -2.31 10.87 -0.74
C GLN A 180 -0.97 10.33 -1.23
N TYR A 181 -0.22 11.13 -1.99
CA TYR A 181 1.04 10.74 -2.60
C TYR A 181 2.06 11.87 -2.49
N ILE A 182 3.34 11.50 -2.42
CA ILE A 182 4.45 12.45 -2.54
C ILE A 182 4.95 12.35 -3.97
N PRO A 183 4.49 13.23 -4.89
CA PRO A 183 4.96 13.19 -6.27
C PRO A 183 6.44 13.56 -6.32
N LYS A 184 7.16 12.91 -7.22
CA LYS A 184 8.51 13.34 -7.58
C LYS A 184 8.41 14.37 -8.69
N GLU A 185 9.04 15.52 -8.55
CA GLU A 185 8.99 16.64 -9.51
C GLU A 185 10.36 16.86 -10.17
N LYS A 186 10.38 17.50 -11.35
CA LYS A 186 11.64 17.86 -12.01
C LYS A 186 12.32 18.92 -11.14
N ILE A 187 13.53 18.63 -10.66
CA ILE A 187 14.40 19.61 -9.99
C ILE A 187 14.99 20.53 -11.06
#